data_AF-A0A8S1LDC4-F1
#
_entry.id   AF-A0A8S1LDC4-F1
#
_cell.length_a   1.000
_cell.length_b   1.000
_cell.length_c   1.000
_cell.angle_alpha   90.00
_cell.angle_beta   90.00
_cell.angle_gamma   90.00
#
_symmetry.space_group_name_H-M   'P 1'
#
loop_
_entity.id
_entity.type
_entity.pdbx_description
1 polymer ?
#
loop_
_entity_poly.entity_id
_entity_poly.type
_entity_poly.pdbx_seq_one_letter_code
_entity_poly.pdbx_strand_id
1 'polypeptide(L)'
;MQLTKIYPDEIEKEKINHQINQNNQQQKYPREQLLENAKNLDLGGSYQNYIYNCGECCGNCSAICPCNPFVEYPYKKIEQGFVGVYLRFGKYVKTMPPGLQYFNPCTDKLIKIDCRTQMIDCEKQYVITKDNILLQVDASVYYRVIEPKKAIFFIYDLQMAVSQITLASIKSVIGAYTLQDVLEKRTEIQDYIQQFVDDHVDDWGIDIELMMIKDIQIDERIKSALAQAATELSCISKNFNS
;
A
#
# COMPACT_ATOMS: atom_id res chain seq x y z
N MET A 1 -0.65 -37.61 -29.27
CA MET A 1 -1.75 -36.68 -28.96
C MET A 1 -1.13 -35.35 -28.60
N GLN A 2 -1.15 -34.40 -29.55
CA GLN A 2 -0.69 -33.03 -29.29
C GLN A 2 -1.81 -32.28 -28.54
N LEU A 3 -1.49 -31.76 -27.36
CA LEU A 3 -2.34 -30.83 -26.62
C LEU A 3 -2.21 -29.45 -27.29
N THR A 4 -3.16 -29.08 -28.15
CA THR A 4 -3.29 -27.70 -28.61
C THR A 4 -3.89 -26.86 -27.48
N LYS A 5 -3.09 -25.95 -26.94
CA LYS A 5 -3.55 -24.90 -26.03
C LYS A 5 -4.63 -24.09 -26.76
N ILE A 6 -5.86 -24.14 -26.26
CA ILE A 6 -6.95 -23.27 -26.69
C ILE A 6 -6.61 -21.89 -26.12
N TYR A 7 -6.02 -21.02 -26.93
CA TYR A 7 -5.93 -19.59 -26.61
C TYR A 7 -7.27 -18.99 -27.03
N PRO A 8 -7.97 -18.22 -26.17
CA PRO A 8 -9.23 -17.60 -26.54
C PRO A 8 -9.01 -16.63 -27.72
N ASP A 9 -9.96 -16.64 -28.66
CA ASP A 9 -9.98 -15.78 -29.84
C ASP A 9 -9.88 -14.29 -29.41
N GLU A 10 -9.18 -13.46 -30.20
CA GLU A 10 -8.99 -12.02 -29.89
C GLU A 10 -10.31 -11.28 -29.66
N ILE A 11 -11.39 -11.72 -30.33
CA ILE A 11 -12.75 -11.20 -30.20
C ILE A 11 -13.35 -11.53 -28.82
N GLU A 12 -12.99 -12.68 -28.22
CA GLU A 12 -13.47 -13.10 -26.91
C GLU A 12 -12.75 -12.32 -25.80
N LYS A 13 -11.45 -12.04 -25.98
CA LYS A 13 -10.69 -11.12 -25.10
C LYS A 13 -11.23 -9.69 -25.15
N GLU A 14 -11.58 -9.17 -26.33
CA GLU A 14 -12.18 -7.83 -26.44
C GLU A 14 -13.55 -7.75 -25.77
N LYS A 15 -14.38 -8.79 -25.89
CA LYS A 15 -15.69 -8.86 -25.22
C LYS A 15 -15.56 -8.98 -23.70
N ILE A 16 -14.62 -9.79 -23.21
CA ILE A 16 -14.30 -9.91 -21.79
C ILE A 16 -13.79 -8.57 -21.26
N ASN A 17 -12.88 -7.90 -21.97
CA ASN A 17 -12.37 -6.58 -21.60
C ASN A 17 -13.47 -5.51 -21.64
N HIS A 18 -14.38 -5.57 -22.60
CA HIS A 18 -15.53 -4.67 -22.68
C HIS A 18 -16.51 -4.90 -21.51
N GLN A 19 -16.74 -6.15 -21.11
CA GLN A 19 -17.56 -6.50 -19.94
C GLN A 19 -16.88 -6.12 -18.62
N ILE A 20 -15.57 -6.33 -18.49
CA ILE A 20 -14.77 -5.87 -17.34
C ILE A 20 -14.81 -4.35 -17.25
N ASN A 21 -14.64 -3.62 -18.35
CA ASN A 21 -14.73 -2.16 -18.36
C ASN A 21 -16.13 -1.64 -18.01
N GLN A 22 -17.20 -2.32 -18.44
CA GLN A 22 -18.57 -1.99 -18.04
C GLN A 22 -18.85 -2.33 -16.57
N ASN A 23 -18.33 -3.44 -16.07
CA ASN A 23 -18.46 -3.83 -14.66
C ASN A 23 -17.64 -2.93 -13.72
N ASN A 24 -16.44 -2.49 -14.14
CA ASN A 24 -15.61 -1.52 -13.42
C ASN A 24 -16.26 -0.13 -13.38
N GLN A 25 -17.06 0.24 -14.41
CA GLN A 25 -17.86 1.46 -14.37
C GLN A 25 -19.07 1.35 -13.41
N GLN A 26 -19.56 0.14 -13.14
CA GLN A 26 -20.71 -0.12 -12.26
C GLN A 26 -20.31 -0.43 -10.80
N GLN A 27 -19.17 -1.08 -10.56
CA GLN A 27 -18.55 -1.22 -9.24
C GLN A 27 -17.82 0.06 -8.83
N LYS A 28 -18.49 1.22 -8.89
CA LYS A 28 -18.03 2.37 -8.12
C LYS A 28 -18.26 2.04 -6.66
N TYR A 29 -17.22 1.92 -5.86
CA TYR A 29 -17.38 1.78 -4.42
C TYR A 29 -18.26 2.94 -3.92
N PRO A 30 -19.11 2.76 -2.89
CA PRO A 30 -19.93 3.86 -2.34
C PRO A 30 -19.12 5.14 -2.00
N ARG A 31 -17.81 4.96 -1.86
CA ARG A 31 -16.76 5.93 -1.56
C ARG A 31 -16.24 6.71 -2.78
N GLU A 32 -16.24 6.14 -3.99
CA GLU A 32 -15.83 6.85 -5.23
C GLU A 32 -16.86 7.89 -5.66
N GLN A 33 -18.15 7.65 -5.39
CA GLN A 33 -19.21 8.65 -5.59
C GLN A 33 -19.00 9.90 -4.72
N LEU A 34 -18.36 9.78 -3.56
CA LEU A 34 -17.98 10.93 -2.71
C LEU A 34 -16.86 11.77 -3.34
N LEU A 35 -16.02 11.20 -4.22
CA LEU A 35 -14.92 11.90 -4.89
C LEU A 35 -15.41 12.82 -6.02
N GLU A 36 -16.46 12.42 -6.74
CA GLU A 36 -17.12 13.23 -7.77
C GLU A 36 -17.98 14.35 -7.15
N ASN A 37 -18.71 14.02 -6.07
CA ASN A 37 -19.51 14.99 -5.31
C ASN A 37 -18.66 16.02 -4.53
N ALA A 38 -17.35 15.80 -4.40
CA ALA A 38 -16.42 16.75 -3.79
C ALA A 38 -16.14 17.98 -4.67
N LYS A 39 -16.24 17.85 -6.00
CA LYS A 39 -15.99 18.94 -6.94
C LYS A 39 -17.05 20.05 -6.85
N ASN A 40 -18.26 19.72 -6.43
CA ASN A 40 -19.33 20.66 -6.11
C ASN A 40 -19.35 20.87 -4.59
N LEU A 41 -18.46 21.70 -4.08
CA LEU A 41 -18.48 22.11 -2.67
C LEU A 41 -19.54 23.20 -2.48
N ASP A 42 -20.81 22.89 -2.78
CA ASP A 42 -21.91 23.79 -2.47
C ASP A 42 -21.98 23.91 -0.94
N LEU A 43 -21.54 25.05 -0.41
CA LEU A 43 -21.75 25.44 0.98
C LEU A 43 -23.26 25.68 1.17
N GLY A 44 -24.02 24.59 1.21
CA GLY A 44 -25.47 24.59 0.95
C GLY A 44 -26.33 25.19 2.04
N GLY A 45 -25.78 25.52 3.21
CA GLY A 45 -26.54 26.06 4.34
C GLY A 45 -26.07 27.45 4.79
N SER A 46 -27.01 28.34 5.12
CA SER A 46 -26.74 29.68 5.68
C SER A 46 -25.84 29.63 6.92
N TYR A 47 -26.00 28.60 7.77
CA TYR A 47 -25.14 28.38 8.94
C TYR A 47 -23.70 28.03 8.58
N GLN A 48 -23.51 27.19 7.56
CA GLN A 48 -22.18 26.78 7.09
C GLN A 48 -21.40 27.99 6.55
N ASN A 49 -22.08 28.86 5.79
CA ASN A 49 -21.53 30.13 5.32
C ASN A 49 -21.21 31.09 6.47
N TYR A 50 -22.10 31.19 7.46
CA TYR A 50 -21.85 32.02 8.64
C TYR A 50 -20.62 31.57 9.43
N ILE A 51 -20.49 30.27 9.74
CA ILE A 51 -19.31 29.76 10.46
C ILE A 51 -18.04 29.94 9.62
N TYR A 52 -18.12 29.69 8.31
CA TYR A 52 -16.98 29.88 7.41
C TYR A 52 -16.47 31.33 7.46
N ASN A 53 -17.36 32.30 7.25
CA ASN A 53 -17.03 33.73 7.29
C ASN A 53 -16.56 34.18 8.68
N CYS A 54 -17.18 33.67 9.75
CA CYS A 54 -16.75 33.93 11.12
C CYS A 54 -15.33 33.41 11.36
N GLY A 55 -15.02 32.21 10.88
CA GLY A 55 -13.70 31.63 10.99
C GLY A 55 -12.63 32.36 10.16
N GLU A 56 -12.97 32.87 8.96
CA GLU A 56 -12.06 33.73 8.19
C GLU A 56 -11.79 35.06 8.91
N CYS A 57 -12.83 35.67 9.49
CA CYS A 57 -12.69 36.87 10.30
C CYS A 57 -11.78 36.63 11.52
N CYS A 58 -12.03 35.55 12.27
CA CYS A 58 -11.24 35.18 13.44
C CYS A 58 -9.78 34.84 13.07
N GLY A 59 -9.55 34.14 11.95
CA GLY A 59 -8.22 33.84 11.44
C GLY A 59 -7.45 35.09 11.01
N ASN A 60 -8.09 36.02 10.31
CA ASN A 60 -7.43 37.28 9.93
C ASN A 60 -7.13 38.16 11.15
N CYS A 61 -8.03 38.18 12.14
CA CYS A 61 -7.78 38.86 13.41
C CYS A 61 -6.58 38.27 14.17
N SER A 62 -6.40 36.94 14.20
CA SER A 62 -5.25 36.31 14.85
C SER A 62 -3.95 36.46 14.06
N ALA A 63 -4.01 36.63 12.73
CA ALA A 63 -2.85 37.00 11.93
C ALA A 63 -2.39 38.45 12.18
N ILE A 64 -3.32 39.36 12.50
CA ILE A 64 -3.05 40.78 12.75
C ILE A 64 -2.66 41.07 14.21
N CYS A 65 -3.29 40.39 15.19
CA CYS A 65 -2.83 40.38 16.59
C CYS A 65 -2.45 38.97 17.05
N PRO A 66 -1.14 38.67 17.15
CA PRO A 66 -0.62 37.40 17.71
C PRO A 66 -0.95 37.19 19.19
N CYS A 67 -1.59 38.19 19.82
CA CYS A 67 -1.83 38.31 21.24
C CYS A 67 -3.11 37.63 21.74
N ASN A 68 -4.00 37.18 20.84
CA ASN A 68 -5.30 36.64 21.22
C ASN A 68 -5.19 35.17 21.65
N PRO A 69 -5.39 34.82 22.93
CA PRO A 69 -5.27 33.43 23.41
C PRO A 69 -6.42 32.52 22.96
N PHE A 70 -7.50 33.07 22.38
CA PHE A 70 -8.71 32.31 22.06
C PHE A 70 -8.73 31.66 20.67
N VAL A 71 -7.79 32.00 19.78
CA VAL A 71 -7.84 31.54 18.38
C VAL A 71 -6.47 31.01 17.95
N GLU A 72 -6.45 29.77 17.44
CA GLU A 72 -5.25 29.17 16.88
C GLU A 72 -4.72 29.99 15.68
N TYR A 73 -3.41 29.97 15.51
CA TYR A 73 -2.76 30.67 14.40
C TYR A 73 -3.16 30.01 13.06
N PRO A 74 -3.67 30.76 12.07
CA PRO A 74 -4.31 30.21 10.86
C PRO A 74 -3.29 29.73 9.82
N TYR A 75 -1.99 29.88 10.06
CA TYR A 75 -0.98 29.34 9.17
C TYR A 75 -0.28 28.16 9.82
N LYS A 76 -0.35 27.00 9.16
CA LYS A 76 0.37 25.80 9.60
C LYS A 76 1.48 25.50 8.61
N LYS A 77 2.70 25.35 9.13
CA LYS A 77 3.83 24.90 8.34
C LYS A 77 3.69 23.40 8.06
N ILE A 78 3.75 23.04 6.79
CA ILE A 78 3.92 21.67 6.31
C ILE A 78 5.41 21.50 5.98
N GLU A 79 6.02 20.50 6.57
CA GLU A 79 7.43 20.17 6.36
C GLU A 79 7.63 19.55 4.98
N GLN A 80 8.86 19.68 4.46
CA GLN A 80 9.24 19.00 3.22
C GLN A 80 9.15 17.48 3.42
N GLY A 81 8.69 16.76 2.41
CA GLY A 81 8.40 15.32 2.48
C GLY A 81 7.01 14.96 3.02
N PHE A 82 6.29 15.94 3.59
CA PHE A 82 4.89 15.79 3.96
C PHE A 82 3.98 16.49 2.97
N VAL A 83 2.79 15.93 2.78
CA VAL A 83 1.71 16.53 2.02
C VAL A 83 0.50 16.72 2.92
N GLY A 84 -0.14 17.89 2.80
CA GLY A 84 -1.31 18.22 3.60
C GLY A 84 -2.60 17.83 2.89
N VAL A 85 -3.44 17.02 3.50
CA VAL A 85 -4.82 16.83 3.06
C VAL A 85 -5.71 17.79 3.83
N TYR A 86 -6.39 18.66 3.09
CA TYR A 86 -7.22 19.70 3.64
C TYR A 86 -8.70 19.29 3.58
N LEU A 87 -9.30 19.25 4.77
CA LEU A 87 -10.69 18.92 5.00
C LEU A 87 -11.45 20.17 5.47
N ARG A 88 -12.63 20.40 4.92
CA ARG A 88 -13.55 21.45 5.38
C ARG A 88 -14.85 20.82 5.83
N PHE A 89 -15.22 21.02 7.10
CA PHE A 89 -16.36 20.33 7.71
C PHE A 89 -16.35 18.80 7.50
N GLY A 90 -15.16 18.20 7.43
CA GLY A 90 -14.99 16.76 7.15
C GLY A 90 -15.06 16.37 5.66
N LYS A 91 -15.35 17.31 4.74
CA LYS A 91 -15.31 17.08 3.29
C LYS A 91 -13.92 17.39 2.74
N TYR A 92 -13.38 16.51 1.90
CA TYR A 92 -12.12 16.78 1.19
C TYR A 92 -12.28 17.94 0.22
N VAL A 93 -11.37 18.91 0.27
CA VAL A 93 -11.34 20.04 -0.68
C VAL A 93 -10.15 19.91 -1.62
N LYS A 94 -8.93 19.80 -1.06
CA LYS A 94 -7.70 19.80 -1.84
C LYS A 94 -6.52 19.19 -1.09
N THR A 95 -5.50 18.86 -1.86
CA THR A 95 -4.18 18.48 -1.37
C THR A 95 -3.25 19.68 -1.46
N MET A 96 -2.52 19.98 -0.39
CA MET A 96 -1.66 21.15 -0.25
C MET A 96 -0.18 20.75 -0.31
N PRO A 97 0.65 21.44 -1.12
CA PRO A 97 2.09 21.19 -1.17
C PRO A 97 2.79 21.65 0.12
N PRO A 98 4.02 21.18 0.37
CA PRO A 98 4.83 21.61 1.51
C PRO A 98 5.06 23.12 1.49
N GLY A 99 5.11 23.73 2.68
CA GLY A 99 5.20 25.19 2.83
C GLY A 99 4.27 25.74 3.92
N LEU A 100 4.17 27.06 3.97
CA LEU A 100 3.26 27.75 4.87
C LEU A 100 1.88 27.82 4.20
N GLN A 101 0.89 27.14 4.78
CA GLN A 101 -0.46 27.07 4.23
C GLN A 101 -1.46 27.73 5.18
N TYR A 102 -2.36 28.52 4.61
CA TYR A 102 -3.49 29.10 5.34
C TYR A 102 -4.60 28.05 5.53
N PHE A 103 -5.16 28.00 6.74
CA PHE A 103 -6.34 27.23 7.08
C PHE A 103 -7.23 28.03 8.03
N ASN A 104 -8.54 27.82 7.93
CA ASN A 104 -9.49 28.40 8.87
C ASN A 104 -9.57 27.50 10.12
N PRO A 105 -9.12 27.96 11.30
CA PRO A 105 -9.04 27.12 12.49
C PRO A 105 -10.43 26.66 13.00
N CYS A 106 -11.51 27.36 12.65
CA CYS A 106 -12.85 27.01 13.11
C CYS A 106 -13.52 25.90 12.27
N THR A 107 -13.17 25.78 10.99
CA THR A 107 -13.92 24.92 10.04
C THR A 107 -13.06 23.87 9.36
N ASP A 108 -11.78 24.15 9.18
CA ASP A 108 -10.88 23.31 8.42
C ASP A 108 -10.04 22.41 9.32
N LYS A 109 -9.68 21.24 8.80
CA LYS A 109 -8.72 20.33 9.41
C LYS A 109 -7.64 20.01 8.40
N LEU A 110 -6.38 20.13 8.84
CA LEU A 110 -5.21 19.76 8.06
C LEU A 110 -4.63 18.46 8.60
N ILE A 111 -4.68 17.40 7.79
CA ILE A 111 -4.02 16.12 8.09
C ILE A 111 -2.71 16.09 7.30
N LYS A 112 -1.59 15.91 8.01
CA LYS A 112 -0.27 15.77 7.38
C LYS A 112 -0.01 14.30 7.13
N ILE A 113 0.38 13.96 5.91
CA ILE A 113 0.74 12.59 5.51
C ILE A 113 2.18 12.59 5.07
N ASP A 114 2.91 11.58 5.50
CA ASP A 114 4.30 11.39 5.09
C ASP A 114 4.33 10.70 3.71
N CYS A 115 4.92 11.37 2.73
CA CYS A 115 5.12 10.85 1.38
C CYS A 115 6.52 10.25 1.17
N ARG A 116 7.36 10.25 2.22
CA ARG A 116 8.67 9.59 2.17
C ARG A 116 8.49 8.08 2.21
N THR A 117 9.51 7.37 1.72
CA THR A 117 9.61 5.92 1.83
C THR A 117 9.55 5.50 3.29
N GLN A 118 8.62 4.62 3.61
CA GLN A 118 8.42 4.03 4.92
C GLN A 118 8.62 2.53 4.82
N MET A 119 9.10 1.94 5.91
CA MET A 119 9.33 0.50 6.02
C MET A 119 8.26 -0.09 6.95
N ILE A 120 7.59 -1.14 6.48
CA ILE A 120 6.74 -2.00 7.30
C ILE A 120 7.44 -3.35 7.42
N ASP A 121 7.65 -3.77 8.67
CA ASP A 121 8.07 -5.13 8.97
C ASP A 121 6.85 -6.03 9.06
N CYS A 122 6.87 -7.12 8.29
CA CYS A 122 5.83 -8.13 8.35
C CYS A 122 6.12 -9.10 9.49
N GLU A 123 5.06 -9.61 10.10
CA GLU A 123 5.22 -10.64 11.14
C GLU A 123 5.74 -11.94 10.54
N LYS A 124 6.55 -12.68 11.31
CA LYS A 124 7.06 -13.98 10.87
C LYS A 124 5.91 -14.98 10.73
N GLN A 125 5.80 -15.61 9.57
CA GLN A 125 4.73 -16.59 9.30
C GLN A 125 5.28 -17.96 8.98
N TYR A 126 4.57 -18.98 9.43
CA TYR A 126 4.81 -20.37 9.03
C TYR A 126 4.07 -20.66 7.71
N VAL A 127 4.80 -21.20 6.73
CA VAL A 127 4.29 -21.56 5.41
C VAL A 127 4.77 -22.96 5.06
N ILE A 128 3.90 -23.72 4.40
CA ILE A 128 4.22 -25.04 3.88
C ILE A 128 4.49 -24.89 2.37
N THR A 129 5.63 -25.36 1.92
CA THR A 129 6.02 -25.38 0.50
C THR A 129 5.34 -26.52 -0.25
N LYS A 130 5.48 -26.54 -1.58
CA LYS A 130 4.96 -27.62 -2.43
C LYS A 130 5.48 -29.02 -2.05
N ASP A 131 6.68 -29.11 -1.48
CA ASP A 131 7.28 -30.37 -1.03
C ASP A 131 6.86 -30.76 0.40
N ASN A 132 5.83 -30.10 0.94
CA ASN A 132 5.32 -30.31 2.29
C ASN A 132 6.37 -30.04 3.40
N ILE A 133 7.30 -29.13 3.13
CA ILE A 133 8.29 -28.67 4.11
C ILE A 133 7.76 -27.41 4.78
N LEU A 134 7.71 -27.43 6.11
CA LEU A 134 7.38 -26.29 6.93
C LEU A 134 8.59 -25.35 7.03
N LEU A 135 8.38 -24.09 6.68
CA LEU A 135 9.37 -23.03 6.81
C LEU A 135 8.76 -21.79 7.47
N GLN A 136 9.61 -20.97 8.05
CA GLN A 136 9.26 -19.68 8.66
C GLN A 136 9.90 -18.56 7.86
N VAL A 137 9.08 -17.64 7.37
CA VAL A 137 9.51 -16.53 6.49
C VAL A 137 9.37 -15.22 7.22
N ASP A 138 10.39 -14.37 7.08
CA ASP A 138 10.40 -12.98 7.52
C ASP A 138 10.60 -12.07 6.30
N ALA A 139 9.86 -10.97 6.21
CA ALA A 139 9.91 -10.03 5.11
C ALA A 139 9.62 -8.60 5.57
N SER A 140 10.10 -7.63 4.80
CA SER A 140 9.81 -6.21 4.97
C SER A 140 9.44 -5.58 3.64
N VAL A 141 8.57 -4.58 3.70
CA VAL A 141 8.08 -3.85 2.53
C VAL A 141 8.42 -2.37 2.68
N TYR A 142 9.05 -1.82 1.66
CA TYR A 142 9.28 -0.40 1.49
C TYR A 142 8.21 0.17 0.57
N TYR A 143 7.47 1.15 1.05
CA TYR A 143 6.38 1.78 0.30
C TYR A 143 6.42 3.28 0.48
N ARG A 144 5.78 4.00 -0.43
CA ARG A 144 5.53 5.44 -0.31
C ARG A 144 4.09 5.76 -0.71
N VAL A 145 3.59 6.87 -0.18
CA VAL A 145 2.24 7.35 -0.54
C VAL A 145 2.34 8.30 -1.73
N ILE A 146 1.80 7.91 -2.88
CA ILE A 146 1.72 8.75 -4.08
C ILE A 146 0.49 9.65 -4.03
N GLU A 147 -0.67 9.11 -3.66
CA GLU A 147 -1.94 9.82 -3.62
C GLU A 147 -2.47 9.95 -2.19
N PRO A 148 -2.15 11.05 -1.48
CA PRO A 148 -2.46 11.17 -0.05
C PRO A 148 -3.96 11.23 0.22
N LYS A 149 -4.74 11.67 -0.76
CA LYS A 149 -6.20 11.63 -0.72
C LYS A 149 -6.72 10.19 -0.63
N LYS A 150 -6.23 9.31 -1.51
CA LYS A 150 -6.65 7.91 -1.51
C LYS A 150 -6.21 7.22 -0.23
N ALA A 151 -4.95 7.41 0.18
CA ALA A 151 -4.40 6.77 1.38
C ALA A 151 -5.22 7.00 2.65
N ILE A 152 -5.73 8.23 2.88
CA ILE A 152 -6.60 8.52 4.05
C ILE A 152 -8.02 7.97 3.85
N PHE A 153 -8.58 8.15 2.66
CA PHE A 153 -9.99 7.90 2.45
C PHE A 153 -10.27 6.54 1.83
N PHE A 154 -9.32 5.64 1.61
CA PHE A 154 -9.59 4.32 1.02
C PHE A 154 -9.39 3.19 2.03
N ILE A 155 -8.54 3.39 3.02
CA ILE A 155 -8.31 2.43 4.08
C ILE A 155 -8.22 3.10 5.45
N TYR A 156 -8.67 2.41 6.50
CA TYR A 156 -8.62 2.93 7.86
C TYR A 156 -7.21 2.86 8.44
N ASP A 157 -6.60 1.67 8.37
CA ASP A 157 -5.22 1.43 8.80
C ASP A 157 -4.43 0.86 7.62
N LEU A 158 -3.65 1.74 7.01
CA LEU A 158 -2.84 1.44 5.83
C LEU A 158 -1.72 0.45 6.14
N GLN A 159 -1.03 0.64 7.27
CA GLN A 159 0.13 -0.18 7.61
C GLN A 159 -0.29 -1.62 7.92
N MET A 160 -1.36 -1.78 8.70
CA MET A 160 -1.91 -3.09 9.01
C MET A 160 -2.39 -3.78 7.74
N ALA A 161 -3.09 -3.08 6.85
CA ALA A 161 -3.63 -3.68 5.64
C ALA A 161 -2.54 -4.15 4.67
N VAL A 162 -1.51 -3.33 4.43
CA VAL A 162 -0.35 -3.70 3.58
C VAL A 162 0.38 -4.91 4.16
N SER A 163 0.58 -4.95 5.48
CA SER A 163 1.17 -6.10 6.17
C SER A 163 0.35 -7.37 5.92
N GLN A 164 -0.97 -7.34 6.14
CA GLN A 164 -1.83 -8.52 5.96
C GLN A 164 -1.86 -9.01 4.51
N ILE A 165 -1.95 -8.12 3.52
CA ILE A 165 -1.87 -8.49 2.11
C ILE A 165 -0.52 -9.13 1.80
N THR A 166 0.56 -8.54 2.30
CA THR A 166 1.90 -9.09 2.11
C THR A 166 2.01 -10.50 2.69
N LEU A 167 1.48 -10.74 3.90
CA LEU A 167 1.48 -12.06 4.53
C LEU A 167 0.65 -13.09 3.72
N ALA A 168 -0.51 -12.69 3.22
CA ALA A 168 -1.34 -13.55 2.36
C ALA A 168 -0.62 -13.88 1.03
N SER A 169 0.05 -12.90 0.45
CA SER A 169 0.80 -13.03 -0.79
C SER A 169 1.99 -13.97 -0.64
N ILE A 170 2.77 -13.81 0.43
CA ILE A 170 3.87 -14.73 0.79
C ILE A 170 3.37 -16.16 0.91
N LYS A 171 2.24 -16.39 1.61
CA LYS A 171 1.64 -17.72 1.77
C LYS A 171 1.23 -18.33 0.43
N SER A 172 0.56 -17.55 -0.41
CA SER A 172 0.07 -18.02 -1.71
C SER A 172 1.22 -18.34 -2.67
N VAL A 173 2.22 -17.47 -2.76
CA VAL A 173 3.35 -17.64 -3.67
C VAL A 173 4.21 -18.80 -3.22
N ILE A 174 4.71 -18.80 -1.98
CA ILE A 174 5.65 -19.83 -1.51
C ILE A 174 5.01 -21.23 -1.50
N GLY A 175 3.69 -21.34 -1.29
CA GLY A 175 2.97 -22.61 -1.40
C GLY A 175 3.01 -23.24 -2.80
N ALA A 176 3.24 -22.44 -3.85
CA ALA A 176 3.34 -22.92 -5.22
C ALA A 176 4.76 -23.38 -5.62
N TYR A 177 5.79 -22.99 -4.85
CA TYR A 177 7.20 -23.30 -5.14
C TYR A 177 7.75 -24.43 -4.24
N THR A 178 8.79 -25.09 -4.74
CA THR A 178 9.58 -26.07 -3.98
C THR A 178 10.55 -25.35 -3.03
N LEU A 179 11.04 -26.03 -1.99
CA LEU A 179 12.02 -25.42 -1.08
C LEU A 179 13.28 -24.97 -1.84
N GLN A 180 13.74 -25.78 -2.79
CA GLN A 180 14.94 -25.48 -3.55
C GLN A 180 14.75 -24.24 -4.44
N ASP A 181 13.61 -24.12 -5.12
CA ASP A 181 13.29 -22.93 -5.91
C ASP A 181 13.25 -21.67 -5.04
N VAL A 182 12.71 -21.76 -3.82
CA VAL A 182 12.65 -20.64 -2.87
C VAL A 182 14.04 -20.15 -2.45
N LEU A 183 15.02 -21.05 -2.36
CA LEU A 183 16.40 -20.72 -2.00
C LEU A 183 17.22 -20.24 -3.22
N GLU A 184 17.07 -20.87 -4.37
CA GLU A 184 17.84 -20.55 -5.59
C GLU A 184 17.30 -19.32 -6.33
N LYS A 185 15.98 -19.20 -6.48
CA LYS A 185 15.29 -18.17 -7.28
C LYS A 185 14.65 -17.11 -6.40
N ARG A 186 15.31 -16.75 -5.31
CA ARG A 186 14.79 -15.79 -4.32
C ARG A 186 14.39 -14.45 -4.96
N THR A 187 15.18 -13.93 -5.90
CA THR A 187 14.92 -12.65 -6.57
C THR A 187 13.67 -12.71 -7.44
N GLU A 188 13.49 -13.79 -8.22
CA GLU A 188 12.30 -13.99 -9.06
C GLU A 188 11.03 -14.09 -8.21
N ILE A 189 11.10 -14.81 -7.09
CA ILE A 189 9.98 -14.93 -6.15
C ILE A 189 9.69 -13.59 -5.47
N GLN A 190 10.72 -12.83 -5.11
CA GLN A 190 10.56 -11.50 -4.53
C GLN A 190 9.83 -10.56 -5.49
N ASP A 191 10.22 -10.53 -6.77
CA ASP A 191 9.58 -9.71 -7.79
C ASP A 191 8.12 -10.12 -8.02
N TYR A 192 7.84 -11.43 -8.04
CA TYR A 192 6.48 -11.94 -8.19
C TYR A 192 5.58 -11.59 -7.00
N ILE A 193 6.08 -11.70 -5.77
CA ILE A 193 5.32 -11.27 -4.57
C ILE A 193 5.12 -9.76 -4.61
N GLN A 194 6.15 -8.97 -4.95
CA GLN A 194 6.04 -7.52 -5.04
C GLN A 194 4.92 -7.13 -6.02
N GLN A 195 4.91 -7.70 -7.22
CA GLN A 195 3.87 -7.43 -8.22
C GLN A 195 2.47 -7.75 -7.70
N PHE A 196 2.30 -8.91 -7.05
CA PHE A 196 1.00 -9.31 -6.51
C PHE A 196 0.52 -8.35 -5.41
N VAL A 197 1.42 -7.83 -4.55
CA VAL A 197 1.02 -6.83 -3.54
C VAL A 197 0.72 -5.48 -4.20
N ASP A 198 1.51 -5.06 -5.18
CA ASP A 198 1.36 -3.79 -5.91
C ASP A 198 -0.04 -3.66 -6.53
N ASP A 199 -0.49 -4.72 -7.23
CA ASP A 199 -1.81 -4.81 -7.84
C ASP A 199 -2.97 -4.55 -6.86
N HIS A 200 -2.79 -4.86 -5.56
CA HIS A 200 -3.82 -4.64 -4.54
C HIS A 200 -3.72 -3.27 -3.86
N VAL A 201 -2.51 -2.70 -3.75
CA VAL A 201 -2.30 -1.44 -3.01
C VAL A 201 -2.42 -0.20 -3.88
N ASP A 202 -2.36 -0.36 -5.21
CA ASP A 202 -2.58 0.70 -6.19
C ASP A 202 -3.92 1.41 -5.98
N ASP A 203 -4.96 0.65 -5.65
CA ASP A 203 -6.30 1.19 -5.34
C ASP A 203 -6.29 2.14 -4.13
N TRP A 204 -5.32 1.99 -3.22
CA TRP A 204 -5.18 2.82 -2.03
C TRP A 204 -4.27 4.03 -2.24
N GLY A 205 -3.65 4.17 -3.42
CA GLY A 205 -2.76 5.29 -3.75
C GLY A 205 -1.36 5.17 -3.14
N ILE A 206 -0.88 3.93 -2.99
CA ILE A 206 0.42 3.57 -2.44
C ILE A 206 1.23 2.92 -3.56
N ASP A 207 2.54 3.13 -3.53
CA ASP A 207 3.50 2.52 -4.46
C ASP A 207 4.53 1.74 -3.65
N ILE A 208 4.76 0.49 -4.04
CA ILE A 208 5.75 -0.38 -3.40
C ILE A 208 7.09 -0.21 -4.10
N GLU A 209 8.01 0.48 -3.43
CA GLU A 209 9.35 0.70 -3.99
C GLU A 209 10.17 -0.60 -4.03
N LEU A 210 10.08 -1.40 -2.96
CA LEU A 210 10.81 -2.65 -2.84
C LEU A 210 10.18 -3.57 -1.80
N MET A 211 10.04 -4.85 -2.13
CA MET A 211 9.89 -5.90 -1.13
C MET A 211 11.23 -6.58 -0.86
N MET A 212 11.55 -6.87 0.40
CA MET A 212 12.73 -7.64 0.77
C MET A 212 12.35 -8.80 1.67
N ILE A 213 12.60 -10.03 1.20
CA ILE A 213 12.58 -11.20 2.08
C ILE A 213 13.81 -11.07 2.99
N LYS A 214 13.68 -11.18 4.32
CA LYS A 214 14.79 -11.07 5.26
C LYS A 214 15.49 -12.41 5.47
N ASP A 215 14.77 -13.38 6.02
CA ASP A 215 15.29 -14.69 6.40
C ASP A 215 14.25 -15.79 6.15
N ILE A 216 14.74 -17.00 5.86
CA ILE A 216 13.93 -18.21 5.67
C ILE A 216 14.50 -19.28 6.59
N GLN A 217 13.75 -19.58 7.64
CA GLN A 217 14.14 -20.56 8.65
C GLN A 217 13.44 -21.89 8.39
N ILE A 218 14.21 -22.97 8.38
CA ILE A 218 13.73 -24.33 8.18
C ILE A 218 13.84 -25.07 9.52
N ASP A 219 12.93 -26.01 9.78
CA ASP A 219 13.05 -26.92 10.93
C ASP A 219 14.42 -27.62 10.94
N GLU A 220 15.04 -27.68 12.10
CA GLU A 220 16.41 -28.15 12.35
C GLU A 220 16.61 -29.60 11.89
N ARG A 221 15.55 -30.43 11.98
CA ARG A 221 15.56 -31.82 11.51
C ARG A 221 15.82 -31.94 10.01
N ILE A 222 15.16 -31.10 9.21
CA ILE A 222 15.27 -31.12 7.75
C ILE A 222 16.59 -30.47 7.32
N LYS A 223 16.99 -29.40 8.00
CA LYS A 223 18.29 -28.74 7.76
C LYS A 223 19.46 -29.73 7.89
N SER A 224 19.42 -30.58 8.91
CA SER A 224 20.45 -31.60 9.14
C SER A 224 20.46 -32.68 8.05
N ALA A 225 19.29 -33.14 7.60
CA ALA A 225 19.18 -34.11 6.51
C ALA A 225 19.70 -33.55 5.16
N LEU A 226 19.39 -32.29 4.86
CA LEU A 226 19.87 -31.62 3.65
C LEU A 226 21.39 -31.43 3.68
N ALA A 227 21.95 -31.06 4.84
CA ALA A 227 23.39 -30.91 5.01
C ALA A 227 24.14 -32.23 4.79
N GLN A 228 23.60 -33.36 5.30
CA GLN A 228 24.16 -34.69 5.09
C GLN A 228 24.16 -35.10 3.61
N ALA A 229 23.03 -34.92 2.92
CA ALA A 229 22.91 -35.23 1.50
C ALA A 229 23.89 -34.41 0.64
N ALA A 230 24.05 -33.11 0.94
CA ALA A 230 25.00 -32.25 0.25
C ALA A 230 26.46 -32.69 0.47
N THR A 231 26.83 -33.10 1.70
CA THR A 231 28.18 -33.62 1.98
C THR A 231 28.46 -34.91 1.22
N GLU A 232 27.51 -35.84 1.16
CA GLU A 232 27.66 -37.09 0.41
C GLU A 232 27.88 -36.84 -1.09
N LEU A 233 27.09 -35.96 -1.69
CA LEU A 233 27.25 -35.55 -3.10
C LEU A 233 28.65 -34.95 -3.35
N SER A 234 29.15 -34.13 -2.43
CA SER A 234 30.50 -33.54 -2.54
C SER A 234 31.62 -34.57 -2.43
N CYS A 235 31.42 -35.62 -1.62
CA CYS A 235 32.37 -36.72 -1.48
C CYS A 235 32.40 -37.60 -2.73
N ILE A 236 31.23 -37.88 -3.32
CA ILE A 236 31.11 -38.65 -4.57
C ILE A 236 31.80 -37.91 -5.72
N SER A 237 31.59 -36.60 -5.86
CA SER A 237 32.22 -35.80 -6.93
C SER A 237 33.76 -35.79 -6.84
N LYS A 238 34.32 -35.77 -5.62
CA LYS A 238 35.77 -35.86 -5.41
C LYS A 238 36.35 -37.23 -5.80
N ASN A 239 35.61 -38.32 -5.56
CA ASN A 239 36.03 -39.66 -5.96
C ASN A 239 36.00 -39.90 -7.47
N PHE A 240 35.17 -39.16 -8.23
CA PHE A 240 35.09 -39.27 -9.69
C PHE A 240 36.16 -38.45 -10.44
N ASN A 241 36.76 -37.44 -9.80
CA ASN A 241 37.79 -36.58 -10.38
C ASN A 241 39.23 -36.98 -9.97
N SER A 242 39.39 -38.11 -9.26
CA SER A 242 40.66 -38.74 -8.89
C SER A 242 40.89 -40.00 -9.71
#